data_AF-A0A7X3VLU8-F1
#
_entry.id   AF-A0A7X3VLU8-F1
#
_cell.length_a   1.000
_cell.length_b   1.000
_cell.length_c   1.000
_cell.angle_alpha   90.00
_cell.angle_beta   90.00
_cell.angle_gamma   90.00
#
_symmetry.space_group_name_H-M   'P 1'
#
loop_
_entity.id
_entity.type
_entity.pdbx_description
1 polymer ?
#
loop_
_entity_poly.entity_id
_entity_poly.type
_entity_poly.pdbx_seq_one_letter_code
_entity_poly.pdbx_strand_id
1 'polypeptide(L)' 'MKTHNATHVMLTTEREPSDTFLHGQLSNAFVPVYPTENFTEAEVKVWEIHYTPDIQAHPKYLATTPEK' A
#
# COMPACT_ATOMS: atom_id res chain seq x y z
N MET A 1 8.99 -1.16 2.34
CA MET A 1 10.01 -1.01 1.28
C MET A 1 9.90 0.42 0.76
N LYS A 2 10.84 1.33 1.08
CA LYS A 2 10.85 2.67 0.47
C LYS A 2 11.48 2.55 -0.92
N THR A 3 10.66 2.54 -1.97
CA THR A 3 11.14 2.62 -3.36
C THR A 3 10.94 4.04 -3.86
N HIS A 4 12.01 4.81 -3.93
CA HIS A 4 12.00 6.22 -4.38
C HIS A 4 11.06 7.14 -3.57
N ASN A 5 11.14 8.46 -3.76
CA ASN A 5 10.25 9.42 -3.09
C ASN A 5 8.87 9.43 -3.78
N ALA A 6 8.17 8.30 -3.71
CA ALA A 6 6.90 8.05 -4.39
C ALA A 6 5.78 7.78 -3.39
N THR A 7 4.57 8.22 -3.72
CA THR A 7 3.35 7.85 -3.00
C THR A 7 2.85 6.51 -3.53
N HIS A 8 2.77 5.51 -2.65
CA HIS A 8 2.24 4.20 -3.01
C HIS A 8 0.75 4.15 -2.71
N VAL A 9 -0.01 3.73 -3.73
CA VAL A 9 -1.46 3.59 -3.67
C VAL A 9 -1.81 2.13 -3.93
N MET A 10 -2.73 1.58 -3.13
CA MET A 10 -3.28 0.25 -3.33
C MET A 10 -4.73 0.36 -3.80
N LEU A 11 -5.03 -0.37 -4.87
CA LEU A 11 -6.39 -0.56 -5.38
C LEU A 11 -6.85 -1.93 -4.93
N THR A 12 -7.95 -1.97 -4.19
CA THR A 12 -8.60 -3.23 -3.81
C THR A 12 -10.02 -3.26 -4.34
N THR A 13 -10.44 -4.43 -4.79
CA THR A 13 -11.86 -4.73 -5.03
C THR A 13 -12.51 -5.16 -3.70
N GLU A 14 -13.65 -5.85 -3.71
CA GLU A 14 -14.45 -6.29 -2.54
C GLU A 14 -13.67 -6.82 -1.31
N ARG A 15 -12.39 -7.21 -1.47
CA ARG A 15 -11.50 -7.69 -0.40
C ARG A 15 -10.66 -6.57 0.19
N GLU A 16 -10.68 -6.44 1.51
CA GLU A 16 -9.82 -5.49 2.22
C GLU A 16 -8.33 -5.83 2.06
N PRO A 17 -7.41 -4.85 2.20
CA PRO A 17 -5.96 -5.08 2.16
C PRO A 17 -5.49 -6.13 3.18
N SER A 18 -6.21 -6.25 4.30
CA SER A 18 -6.00 -7.25 5.36
C SER A 18 -6.01 -8.68 4.83
N ASP A 19 -6.87 -8.97 3.85
CA ASP A 19 -7.05 -10.31 3.27
C ASP A 19 -6.06 -10.62 2.13
N THR A 20 -5.38 -9.61 1.59
CA THR A 20 -4.60 -9.76 0.34
C THR A 20 -3.10 -9.49 0.48
N PHE A 21 -2.65 -8.69 1.46
CA PHE A 21 -1.24 -8.26 1.49
C PHE A 21 -0.49 -8.55 2.80
N LEU A 22 -1.16 -8.69 3.95
CA LEU A 22 -0.49 -8.82 5.25
C LEU A 22 -1.32 -9.61 6.28
N HIS A 23 -1.24 -10.94 6.25
CA HIS A 23 -1.58 -11.84 7.38
C HIS A 23 -2.79 -11.45 8.27
N GLY A 24 -3.89 -10.97 7.68
CA GLY A 24 -5.19 -10.83 8.35
C GLY A 24 -5.37 -9.63 9.28
N GLN A 25 -4.41 -8.71 9.42
CA GLN A 25 -4.61 -7.50 10.25
C GLN A 25 -4.21 -6.24 9.50
N LEU A 26 -5.19 -5.34 9.31
CA LEU A 26 -4.98 -4.06 8.64
C LEU A 26 -4.03 -3.22 9.48
N SER A 27 -2.79 -3.07 9.01
CA SER A 27 -1.81 -2.19 9.64
C SER A 27 -2.30 -0.74 9.56
N ASN A 28 -1.98 0.07 10.57
CA ASN A 28 -2.22 1.52 10.56
C ASN A 28 -1.47 2.26 9.42
N ALA A 29 -0.63 1.54 8.66
CA ALA A 29 -0.01 2.02 7.44
C ALA A 29 -0.99 2.21 6.27
N PHE A 30 -2.17 1.59 6.27
CA PHE A 30 -3.15 1.75 5.19
C PHE A 30 -4.19 2.80 5.56
N VAL A 31 -4.20 3.89 4.82
CA VAL A 31 -5.13 5.01 5.02
C VAL A 31 -6.16 5.00 3.90
N PRO A 32 -7.47 4.89 4.20
CA PRO A 32 -8.50 4.93 3.17
C PRO A 32 -8.57 6.33 2.57
N VAL A 33 -8.55 6.42 1.23
CA VAL A 33 -8.58 7.70 0.50
C VAL A 33 -9.83 7.84 -0.36
N TYR A 34 -10.32 6.76 -0.96
CA TYR A 34 -11.52 6.79 -1.80
C TYR A 34 -12.27 5.46 -1.78
N PRO A 35 -13.61 5.46 -1.77
CA PRO A 35 -14.48 6.65 -1.72
C PRO A 35 -14.58 7.26 -0.32
N THR A 36 -14.77 8.57 -0.23
CA THR A 36 -14.91 9.26 1.06
C THR A 36 -16.23 8.94 1.79
N GLU A 37 -17.21 8.40 1.05
CA GLU A 37 -18.52 7.98 1.55
C GLU A 37 -18.76 6.51 1.20
N ASN A 38 -19.50 5.80 2.05
CA ASN A 38 -19.85 4.37 1.86
C ASN A 38 -18.65 3.47 1.56
N PHE A 39 -17.48 3.79 2.13
CA PHE A 39 -16.22 3.10 1.87
C PHE A 39 -16.29 1.59 2.13
N THR A 40 -17.02 1.15 3.15
CA THR A 40 -17.17 -0.27 3.48
C THR A 40 -17.89 -1.04 2.36
N GLU A 41 -18.88 -0.42 1.72
CA GLU A 41 -19.75 -1.00 0.69
C GLU A 41 -19.21 -0.79 -0.73
N ALA A 42 -18.13 -0.03 -0.88
CA ALA A 42 -17.56 0.32 -2.17
C ALA A 42 -16.94 -0.91 -2.86
N GLU A 43 -17.32 -1.11 -4.13
CA GLU A 43 -16.75 -2.14 -5.01
C GLU A 43 -15.26 -1.90 -5.28
N VAL A 44 -14.85 -0.63 -5.34
CA VAL A 44 -13.46 -0.22 -5.53
C VAL A 44 -13.06 0.67 -4.37
N LYS A 45 -11.94 0.30 -3.73
CA LYS A 45 -11.36 1.04 -2.61
C LYS A 45 -9.92 1.42 -2.93
N VAL A 46 -9.57 2.65 -2.57
CA VAL A 46 -8.24 3.22 -2.75
C VAL A 46 -7.65 3.52 -1.38
N TRP A 47 -6.43 3.03 -1.19
CA TRP A 47 -5.68 3.19 0.05
C TRP A 47 -4.34 3.85 -0.23
N GLU A 48 -3.98 4.84 0.58
CA GLU A 48 -2.60 5.35 0.66
C GLU A 48 -1.80 4.51 1.64
N ILE A 49 -0.55 4.19 1.29
CA ILE A 49 0.35 3.42 2.16
C ILE A 49 1.36 4.37 2.81
N HIS A 50 1.23 4.56 4.12
CA HIS A 50 2.18 5.29 4.96
C HIS A 50 3.26 4.34 5.47
N TYR A 51 4.45 4.44 4.89
CA TYR A 51 5.62 3.73 5.43
C TYR A 51 6.15 4.43 6.67
N THR A 52 6.63 3.63 7.64
CA THR A 52 7.29 4.18 8.83
C THR A 52 8.54 4.97 8.43
N PRO A 53 8.91 6.03 9.18
CA PRO A 53 10.03 6.89 8.81
C PRO A 53 11.37 6.13 8.79
N ASP A 54 11.52 5.12 9.65
CA ASP A 54 12.71 4.27 9.86
C ASP A 54 12.87 3.14 8.82
N ILE A 55 11.92 3.01 7.89
CA ILE A 55 11.95 1.96 6.88
C ILE A 55 13.23 2.07 6.03
N GLN A 56 14.00 0.99 6.01
CA GLN A 56 15.24 0.92 5.25
C GLN A 56 14.93 0.64 3.79
N ALA A 57 15.61 1.35 2.90
CA ALA A 57 15.55 1.04 1.49
C ALA A 57 16.39 -0.21 1.21
N HIS A 58 15.85 -1.15 0.46
CA HIS A 58 16.57 -2.36 0.10
C HIS A 58 17.10 -2.22 -1.33
N PRO A 59 18.42 -2.32 -1.57
CA PRO A 59 19.05 -1.99 -2.86
C PRO A 59 18.41 -2.68 -4.06
N LYS A 60 18.03 -3.96 -3.93
CA LYS A 60 17.32 -4.75 -4.95
C LYS A 60 16.10 -4.04 -5.56
N TYR A 61 15.37 -3.27 -4.75
CA TYR A 61 14.12 -2.61 -5.16
C TYR A 61 14.30 -1.13 -5.50
N LEU A 62 15.54 -0.63 -5.41
CA LEU A 62 15.95 0.69 -5.89
C LEU A 62 16.72 0.63 -7.20
N ALA A 63 17.04 -0.57 -7.68
CA ALA A 63 17.76 -0.76 -8.93
C ALA A 63 16.90 -0.27 -10.09
N THR A 64 17.36 0.78 -10.77
CA THR A 64 16.75 1.30 -12.01
C THR A 64 17.31 0.61 -13.25
N THR A 65 18.34 -0.22 -13.08
CA THR A 65 18.96 -1.05 -14.12
C THR A 65 18.83 -2.52 -13.73
N PRO A 66 18.48 -3.41 -14.68
CA PRO A 66 18.40 -4.85 -14.39
C PRO A 66 19.75 -5.40 -13.95
N GLU A 67 19.74 -6.28 -12.93
CA GLU A 67 20.91 -7.08 -12.54
C GLU A 67 21.28 -7.99 -13.71
N LYS A 68 22.59 -8.08 -14.01
CA LYS A 68 23.13 -8.81 -15.16
C LYS A 68 23.37 -10.28 -14.83
#